data_AF-A0A841EYU5-F1
#
_entry.id   AF-A0A841EYU5-F1
#
_cell.length_a   1.000
_cell.length_b   1.000
_cell.length_c   1.000
_cell.angle_alpha   90.00
_cell.angle_beta   90.00
_cell.angle_gamma   90.00
#
_symmetry.space_group_name_H-M   'P 1'
#
loop_
_entity.id
_entity.type
_entity.pdbx_description
1 polymer ?
#
loop_
_entity_poly.entity_id
_entity_poly.type
_entity_poly.pdbx_seq_one_letter_code
_entity_poly.pdbx_strand_id
1 'polypeptide(L)'
;MKNRKRKPNRLARLTRAIKLNFLKLLRAPGGAHKVSTGFAIGFGLELIVISTASLIYLVFYPIVRLSGGSMPAAIVGNVVGKLTFLPIILMPLAKQIGSWILPAHSMGQGPVHESAWMELFRGNWSAVSELLLGGLDILTGMSVFGLILGFISYFIVKFFYVRALHRRHERRVEKRRQAANASGAATAPVLIRKTSQS
;
A
#
# COMPACT_ATOMS: atom_id res chain seq x y z
N MET A 1 18.60 44.66 12.48
CA MET A 1 18.11 43.29 12.74
C MET A 1 17.61 42.66 11.43
N LYS A 2 18.26 41.61 10.92
CA LYS A 2 18.01 41.06 9.57
C LYS A 2 16.95 39.96 9.61
N ASN A 3 15.73 40.26 9.15
CA ASN A 3 14.60 39.33 9.10
C ASN A 3 14.86 38.17 8.13
N ARG A 4 15.14 36.97 8.66
CA ARG A 4 15.20 35.72 7.87
C ARG A 4 13.78 35.32 7.44
N LYS A 5 13.38 35.68 6.21
CA LYS A 5 12.17 35.16 5.58
C LYS A 5 12.28 33.63 5.46
N ARG A 6 11.56 32.88 6.32
CA ARG A 6 11.46 31.41 6.25
C ARG A 6 10.84 31.02 4.90
N LYS A 7 11.62 30.31 4.07
CA LYS A 7 11.16 29.76 2.78
C LYS A 7 9.84 28.98 2.98
N PRO A 8 8.88 29.05 2.05
CA PRO A 8 7.69 28.23 2.13
C PRO A 8 8.09 26.76 1.97
N ASN A 9 7.96 25.98 3.04
CA ASN A 9 8.26 24.55 3.05
C ASN A 9 7.33 23.83 2.06
N ARG A 10 7.76 23.64 0.81
CA ARG A 10 6.98 22.91 -0.21
C ARG A 10 6.60 21.50 0.26
N LEU A 11 7.48 20.87 1.04
CA LEU A 11 7.23 19.61 1.75
C LEU A 11 6.07 19.73 2.77
N ALA A 12 5.98 20.85 3.48
CA ALA A 12 4.87 21.09 4.41
C ALA A 12 3.53 21.33 3.67
N ARG A 13 3.57 21.92 2.47
CA ARG A 13 2.39 22.04 1.60
C ARG A 13 1.94 20.70 1.05
N LEU A 14 2.87 19.87 0.58
CA LEU A 14 2.58 18.53 0.08
C LEU A 14 2.01 17.63 1.18
N THR A 15 2.62 17.61 2.36
CA THR A 15 2.11 16.85 3.51
C THR A 15 0.74 17.35 3.96
N ARG A 16 0.48 18.67 3.94
CA ARG A 16 -0.87 19.21 4.20
C ARG A 16 -1.88 18.80 3.13
N ALA A 17 -1.52 18.83 1.85
CA ALA A 17 -2.41 18.42 0.76
C ALA A 17 -2.74 16.92 0.83
N ILE A 18 -1.73 16.07 1.07
CA ILE A 18 -1.90 14.65 1.31
C ILE A 18 -2.78 14.43 2.55
N LYS A 19 -2.50 15.11 3.66
CA LYS A 19 -3.29 15.03 4.89
C LYS A 19 -4.74 15.46 4.68
N LEU A 20 -5.00 16.51 3.90
CA LEU A 20 -6.34 16.98 3.57
C LEU A 20 -7.09 15.98 2.70
N ASN A 21 -6.42 15.39 1.69
CA ASN A 21 -7.02 14.32 0.88
C ASN A 21 -7.29 13.08 1.74
N PHE A 22 -6.37 12.72 2.64
CA PHE A 22 -6.56 11.66 3.62
C PHE A 22 -7.71 11.96 4.59
N LEU A 23 -7.88 13.22 4.99
CA LEU A 23 -8.96 13.65 5.89
C LEU A 23 -10.32 13.70 5.19
N LYS A 24 -10.36 14.06 3.90
CA LYS A 24 -11.55 13.96 3.05
C LYS A 24 -11.94 12.50 2.83
N LEU A 25 -10.97 11.63 2.58
CA LEU A 25 -11.15 10.17 2.56
C LEU A 25 -11.70 9.65 3.89
N LEU A 26 -11.10 10.04 5.03
CA LEU A 26 -11.53 9.65 6.39
C LEU A 26 -12.96 10.08 6.76
N ARG A 27 -13.50 11.12 6.10
CA ARG A 27 -14.86 11.63 6.34
C ARG A 27 -15.91 11.02 5.42
N ALA A 28 -15.49 10.50 4.27
CA ALA A 28 -16.40 9.87 3.33
C ALA A 28 -16.66 8.41 3.74
N PRO A 29 -17.91 7.92 3.69
CA PRO A 29 -18.18 6.49 3.83
C PRO A 29 -17.35 5.74 2.76
N GLY A 30 -16.45 4.85 3.20
CA GLY A 30 -15.54 4.10 2.31
C GLY A 30 -14.07 4.56 2.28
N GLY A 31 -13.68 5.56 3.08
CA GLY A 31 -12.27 6.00 3.18
C GLY A 31 -11.27 4.90 3.53
N ALA A 32 -11.65 3.99 4.42
CA ALA A 32 -10.83 2.86 4.84
C ALA A 32 -10.51 1.94 3.66
N HIS A 33 -11.52 1.64 2.84
CA HIS A 33 -11.39 0.79 1.66
C HIS A 33 -10.43 1.40 0.63
N LYS A 34 -10.58 2.69 0.31
CA LYS A 34 -9.71 3.37 -0.67
C LYS A 34 -8.25 3.39 -0.22
N VAL A 35 -7.98 3.58 1.07
CA VAL A 35 -6.63 3.60 1.62
C VAL A 35 -6.04 2.18 1.66
N SER A 36 -6.79 1.19 2.13
CA SER A 36 -6.30 -0.20 2.19
C SER A 36 -6.08 -0.79 0.80
N THR A 37 -6.96 -0.53 -0.17
CA THR A 37 -6.76 -0.97 -1.57
C THR A 37 -5.52 -0.33 -2.19
N GLY A 38 -5.34 1.00 -2.00
CA GLY A 38 -4.14 1.68 -2.49
C GLY A 38 -2.87 1.08 -1.90
N PHE A 39 -2.82 0.91 -0.58
CA PHE A 39 -1.67 0.29 0.10
C PHE A 39 -1.40 -1.13 -0.39
N ALA A 40 -2.43 -1.96 -0.50
CA ALA A 40 -2.30 -3.36 -0.91
C ALA A 40 -1.74 -3.52 -2.32
N ILE A 41 -2.21 -2.70 -3.26
CA ILE A 41 -1.67 -2.65 -4.62
C ILE A 41 -0.22 -2.17 -4.59
N GLY A 42 0.05 -1.11 -3.83
CA GLY A 42 1.40 -0.57 -3.63
C GLY A 42 2.40 -1.60 -3.13
N PHE A 43 2.00 -2.34 -2.10
CA PHE A 43 2.81 -3.33 -1.42
C PHE A 43 2.95 -4.63 -2.23
N GLY A 44 1.86 -5.13 -2.82
CA GLY A 44 1.87 -6.35 -3.62
C GLY A 44 2.62 -6.20 -4.94
N LEU A 45 2.45 -5.08 -5.64
CA LEU A 45 3.17 -4.83 -6.90
C LEU A 45 4.68 -4.68 -6.70
N GLU A 46 5.14 -4.25 -5.52
CA GLU A 46 6.56 -4.11 -5.23
C GLU A 46 7.32 -5.44 -5.30
N LEU A 47 6.63 -6.56 -5.03
CA LEU A 47 7.20 -7.90 -5.21
C LEU A 47 7.52 -8.22 -6.68
N ILE A 48 6.77 -7.63 -7.62
CA ILE A 48 6.94 -7.84 -9.06
C ILE A 48 7.96 -6.86 -9.67
N VAL A 49 8.26 -5.75 -8.99
CA VAL A 49 9.12 -4.66 -9.52
C VAL A 49 10.53 -5.14 -9.87
N ILE A 50 11.14 -5.98 -9.02
CA ILE A 50 12.51 -6.48 -9.26
C ILE A 50 12.56 -7.36 -10.51
N SER A 51 11.60 -8.27 -10.65
CA SER A 51 11.54 -9.19 -11.79
C SER A 51 11.22 -8.49 -13.12
N THR A 52 10.47 -7.39 -13.08
CA THR A 52 10.05 -6.64 -14.27
C THR A 52 10.95 -5.45 -14.61
N ALA A 53 12.12 -5.33 -13.98
CA ALA A 53 13.04 -4.20 -14.16
C ALA A 53 12.33 -2.82 -14.08
N SER A 54 11.42 -2.66 -13.11
CA SER A 54 10.62 -1.44 -12.91
C SER A 54 9.57 -1.11 -13.99
N LEU A 55 9.39 -1.95 -15.03
CA LEU A 55 8.38 -1.75 -16.09
C LEU A 55 6.95 -1.65 -15.52
N ILE A 56 6.70 -2.36 -14.41
CA ILE A 56 5.41 -2.35 -13.72
C ILE A 56 4.96 -0.95 -13.28
N TYR A 57 5.86 0.02 -13.10
CA TYR A 57 5.49 1.39 -12.71
C TYR A 57 4.70 2.15 -13.79
N LEU A 58 4.81 1.74 -15.06
CA LEU A 58 3.99 2.30 -16.14
C LEU A 58 2.51 1.91 -15.97
N VAL A 59 2.27 0.67 -15.54
CA VAL A 59 0.93 0.11 -15.30
C VAL A 59 0.45 0.37 -13.86
N PHE A 60 1.36 0.71 -12.95
CA PHE A 60 1.07 1.00 -11.55
C PHE A 60 0.04 2.12 -11.37
N TYR A 61 0.24 3.26 -12.05
CA TYR A 61 -0.66 4.40 -11.97
C TYR A 61 -2.10 4.04 -12.41
N PRO A 62 -2.34 3.45 -13.59
CA PRO A 62 -3.68 3.07 -13.99
C PRO A 62 -4.29 2.01 -13.07
N ILE A 63 -3.53 1.01 -12.62
CA ILE A 63 -4.06 -0.05 -11.71
C ILE A 63 -4.59 0.56 -10.41
N VAL A 64 -3.81 1.43 -9.77
CA VAL A 64 -4.22 2.07 -8.50
C VAL A 64 -5.48 2.92 -8.72
N ARG A 65 -5.57 3.62 -9.85
CA ARG A 65 -6.70 4.49 -10.16
C ARG A 65 -7.97 3.70 -10.51
N LEU A 66 -7.86 2.64 -11.32
CA LEU A 66 -8.97 1.75 -11.70
C LEU A 66 -9.52 0.99 -10.49
N SER A 67 -8.65 0.57 -9.58
CA SER A 67 -9.05 -0.12 -8.35
C SER A 67 -9.71 0.79 -7.31
N GLY A 68 -9.88 2.08 -7.60
CA GLY A 68 -10.41 3.07 -6.67
C GLY A 68 -9.50 3.32 -5.46
N GLY A 69 -8.22 2.98 -5.56
CA GLY A 69 -7.22 3.11 -4.51
C GLY A 69 -6.71 4.54 -4.33
N SER A 70 -6.23 4.84 -3.13
CA SER A 70 -5.58 6.11 -2.82
C SER A 70 -4.12 6.12 -3.28
N MET A 71 -3.77 7.01 -4.21
CA MET A 71 -2.40 7.17 -4.73
C MET A 71 -1.35 7.38 -3.61
N PRO A 72 -1.56 8.28 -2.63
CA PRO A 72 -0.63 8.41 -1.51
C PRO A 72 -0.46 7.12 -0.71
N ALA A 73 -1.53 6.33 -0.55
CA ALA A 73 -1.45 5.06 0.18
C ALA A 73 -0.66 4.00 -0.62
N ALA A 74 -0.80 3.98 -1.95
CA ALA A 74 -0.04 3.09 -2.82
C ALA A 74 1.46 3.40 -2.82
N ILE A 75 1.83 4.68 -2.83
CA ILE A 75 3.23 5.10 -2.69
C ILE A 75 3.79 4.63 -1.33
N VAL A 76 3.02 4.78 -0.25
CA VAL A 76 3.44 4.30 1.08
C VAL A 76 3.59 2.78 1.09
N GLY A 77 2.64 2.03 0.51
CA GLY A 77 2.72 0.57 0.40
C GLY A 77 3.98 0.10 -0.34
N ASN A 78 4.30 0.76 -1.46
CA ASN A 78 5.52 0.51 -2.22
C ASN A 78 6.78 0.79 -1.38
N VAL A 79 6.87 1.96 -0.75
CA VAL A 79 8.02 2.31 0.11
C VAL A 79 8.18 1.30 1.25
N VAL A 80 7.08 0.87 1.87
CA VAL A 80 7.11 -0.16 2.92
C VAL A 80 7.62 -1.49 2.36
N GLY A 81 7.14 -1.91 1.18
CA GLY A 81 7.63 -3.12 0.51
C GLY A 81 9.15 -3.11 0.27
N LYS A 82 9.68 -1.98 -0.21
CA LYS A 82 11.13 -1.78 -0.37
C LYS A 82 11.88 -1.85 0.95
N LEU A 83 11.40 -1.17 1.98
CA LEU A 83 12.05 -1.14 3.29
C LEU A 83 12.09 -2.50 3.98
N THR A 84 11.10 -3.36 3.71
CA THR A 84 11.09 -4.72 4.25
C THR A 84 12.05 -5.68 3.54
N PHE A 85 12.66 -5.28 2.42
CA PHE A 85 13.46 -6.15 1.53
C PHE A 85 12.77 -7.49 1.21
N LEU A 86 11.44 -7.50 1.29
CA LEU A 86 10.60 -8.67 1.11
C LEU A 86 10.81 -9.32 -0.27
N PRO A 87 10.96 -8.55 -1.36
CA PRO A 87 11.23 -9.16 -2.65
C PRO A 87 12.52 -9.99 -2.68
N ILE A 88 13.57 -9.55 -1.97
CA ILE A 88 14.87 -10.24 -1.95
C ILE A 88 14.75 -11.54 -1.15
N ILE A 89 14.09 -11.48 0.01
CA ILE A 89 13.87 -12.63 0.89
C ILE A 89 12.97 -13.69 0.23
N LEU A 90 11.96 -13.25 -0.51
CA LEU A 90 10.99 -14.13 -1.16
C LEU A 90 11.47 -14.68 -2.51
N MET A 91 12.49 -14.09 -3.13
CA MET A 91 13.00 -14.52 -4.44
C MET A 91 13.31 -16.03 -4.54
N PRO A 92 14.06 -16.68 -3.61
CA PRO A 92 14.33 -18.11 -3.69
C PRO A 92 13.06 -18.97 -3.56
N LEU A 93 12.12 -18.55 -2.69
CA LEU A 93 10.84 -19.23 -2.51
C LEU A 93 9.93 -19.04 -3.73
N ALA A 94 9.94 -17.85 -4.33
CA ALA A 94 9.19 -17.54 -5.54
C ALA A 94 9.67 -18.40 -6.71
N LYS A 95 10.98 -18.62 -6.85
CA LYS A 95 11.53 -19.52 -7.86
C LYS A 95 11.02 -20.96 -7.67
N GLN A 96 11.04 -21.46 -6.43
CA GLN A 96 10.57 -22.82 -6.12
C GLN A 96 9.08 -23.01 -6.41
N ILE A 97 8.25 -22.01 -6.06
CA ILE A 97 6.80 -22.06 -6.37
C ILE A 97 6.55 -21.87 -7.86
N GLY A 98 7.29 -20.97 -8.52
CA GLY A 98 7.21 -20.72 -9.95
C GLY A 98 7.50 -22.00 -10.76
N SER A 99 8.60 -22.69 -10.43
CA SER A 99 8.95 -23.97 -11.08
C SER A 99 7.92 -25.08 -10.83
N TRP A 100 7.17 -25.01 -9.74
CA TRP A 100 6.12 -25.99 -9.42
C TRP A 100 4.82 -25.73 -10.18
N ILE A 101 4.52 -24.46 -10.46
CA ILE A 101 3.36 -24.02 -11.25
C ILE A 101 3.61 -24.15 -12.76
N LEU A 102 4.84 -23.93 -13.22
CA LEU A 102 5.28 -24.07 -14.62
C LEU A 102 6.36 -25.16 -14.77
N PRO A 103 6.05 -26.43 -14.47
CA PRO A 103 7.04 -27.51 -14.50
C PRO A 103 7.57 -27.84 -15.91
N ALA A 104 6.93 -27.35 -16.98
CA ALA A 104 7.29 -27.69 -18.36
C ALA A 104 8.61 -27.06 -18.86
N HIS A 105 9.19 -26.09 -18.14
CA HIS A 105 10.37 -25.33 -18.61
C HIS A 105 11.61 -25.49 -17.72
N SER A 106 11.53 -26.31 -16.67
CA SER A 106 12.59 -26.48 -15.65
C SER A 106 13.68 -27.52 -16.01
N MET A 107 13.85 -27.86 -17.28
CA MET A 107 14.96 -28.68 -17.81
C MET A 107 16.23 -27.83 -18.04
N GLY A 108 16.52 -26.89 -17.14
CA GLY A 108 17.65 -25.96 -17.24
C GLY A 108 18.16 -25.59 -15.85
N GLN A 109 18.57 -26.60 -15.07
CA GLN A 109 19.16 -26.40 -13.76
C GLN A 109 20.56 -25.80 -13.90
N GLY A 110 20.66 -24.48 -13.75
CA GLY A 110 21.94 -23.79 -13.60
C GLY A 110 21.77 -22.45 -12.87
N PRO A 111 22.83 -21.89 -12.25
CA PRO A 111 22.80 -20.55 -11.68
C PRO A 111 22.82 -19.50 -12.82
N VAL A 112 21.67 -19.32 -13.48
CA VAL A 112 21.50 -18.55 -14.73
C VAL A 112 21.71 -17.03 -14.57
N HIS A 113 21.85 -16.51 -13.35
CA HIS A 113 21.93 -15.06 -13.14
C HIS A 113 23.30 -14.44 -13.40
N GLU A 114 24.41 -15.19 -13.36
CA GLU A 114 25.72 -14.61 -13.69
C GLU A 114 26.16 -14.93 -15.12
N SER A 115 25.91 -16.14 -15.62
CA SER A 115 26.34 -16.55 -16.96
C SER A 115 25.54 -15.86 -18.06
N ALA A 116 24.23 -15.73 -17.92
CA ALA A 116 23.40 -15.23 -19.01
C ALA A 116 23.52 -13.71 -19.25
N TRP A 117 23.78 -12.90 -18.21
CA TRP A 117 24.10 -11.48 -18.39
C TRP A 117 25.44 -11.29 -19.10
N MET A 118 26.44 -12.13 -18.80
CA MET A 118 27.72 -12.10 -19.50
C MET A 118 27.64 -12.65 -20.93
N GLU A 119 26.81 -13.64 -21.20
CA GLU A 119 26.58 -14.17 -22.55
C GLU A 119 25.76 -13.21 -23.43
N LEU A 120 24.84 -12.46 -22.83
CA LEU A 120 24.08 -11.41 -23.51
C LEU A 120 24.98 -10.25 -23.96
N PHE A 121 25.94 -9.84 -23.11
CA PHE A 121 26.99 -8.87 -23.48
C PHE A 121 27.99 -9.40 -24.50
N ARG A 122 28.08 -10.73 -24.69
CA ARG A 122 28.91 -11.39 -25.70
C ARG A 122 28.19 -11.64 -27.04
N GLY A 123 26.95 -11.15 -27.19
CA GLY A 123 26.23 -11.15 -28.47
C GLY A 123 25.45 -12.43 -28.78
N ASN A 124 25.23 -13.31 -27.79
CA ASN A 124 24.50 -14.56 -28.01
C ASN A 124 22.99 -14.38 -27.72
N TRP A 125 22.17 -14.36 -28.77
CA TRP A 125 20.71 -14.17 -28.65
C TRP A 125 19.99 -15.30 -27.91
N SER A 126 20.61 -16.48 -27.79
CA SER A 126 20.09 -17.63 -27.05
C SER A 126 20.02 -17.39 -25.54
N ALA A 127 20.89 -16.53 -24.99
CA ALA A 127 20.88 -16.17 -23.56
C ALA A 127 19.63 -15.33 -23.18
N VAL A 128 19.04 -14.62 -24.16
CA VAL A 128 17.79 -13.87 -23.95
C VAL A 128 16.63 -14.81 -23.68
N SER A 129 16.51 -15.91 -24.43
CA SER A 129 15.46 -16.90 -24.22
C SER A 129 15.58 -17.57 -22.85
N GLU A 130 16.78 -17.90 -22.40
CA GLU A 130 16.99 -18.53 -21.09
C GLU A 130 16.75 -17.55 -19.93
N LEU A 131 17.14 -16.28 -20.07
CA LEU A 131 16.82 -15.22 -19.11
C LEU A 131 15.33 -14.92 -19.05
N LEU A 132 14.63 -14.91 -20.19
CA LEU A 132 13.19 -14.74 -20.24
C LEU A 132 12.48 -15.92 -19.57
N LEU A 133 12.91 -17.15 -19.84
CA LEU A 133 12.33 -18.35 -19.23
C LEU A 133 12.55 -18.40 -17.71
N GLY A 134 13.78 -18.19 -17.24
CA GLY A 134 14.06 -18.14 -15.80
C GLY A 134 13.43 -16.92 -15.11
N GLY A 135 13.31 -15.80 -15.83
CA GLY A 135 12.62 -14.60 -15.37
C GLY A 135 11.11 -14.81 -15.23
N LEU A 136 10.49 -15.60 -16.10
CA LEU A 136 9.06 -15.93 -16.05
C LEU A 136 8.69 -16.77 -14.83
N ASP A 137 9.53 -17.72 -14.43
CA ASP A 137 9.30 -18.52 -13.21
C ASP A 137 9.32 -17.63 -11.96
N ILE A 138 10.33 -16.75 -11.85
CA ILE A 138 10.44 -15.78 -10.76
C ILE A 138 9.27 -14.81 -10.80
N LEU A 139 8.90 -14.30 -11.98
CA LEU A 139 7.77 -13.40 -12.17
C LEU A 139 6.46 -14.04 -11.70
N THR A 140 6.24 -15.30 -12.04
CA THR A 140 5.04 -16.06 -11.68
C THR A 140 4.98 -16.28 -10.17
N GLY A 141 6.07 -16.74 -9.56
CA GLY A 141 6.15 -16.91 -8.11
C GLY A 141 5.95 -15.59 -7.35
N MET A 142 6.58 -14.51 -7.81
CA MET A 142 6.45 -13.18 -7.20
C MET A 142 5.05 -12.59 -7.41
N SER A 143 4.36 -12.93 -8.50
CA SER A 143 2.98 -12.52 -8.73
C SER A 143 2.02 -13.20 -7.75
N VAL A 144 2.21 -14.50 -7.49
CA VAL A 144 1.43 -15.25 -6.49
C VAL A 144 1.67 -14.69 -5.08
N PHE A 145 2.94 -14.50 -4.68
CA PHE A 145 3.27 -13.88 -3.40
C PHE A 145 2.77 -12.45 -3.30
N GLY A 146 2.89 -11.67 -4.38
CA GLY A 146 2.36 -10.32 -4.53
C GLY A 146 0.87 -10.25 -4.24
N LEU A 147 0.11 -11.20 -4.78
CA LEU A 147 -1.33 -11.28 -4.61
C LEU A 147 -1.70 -11.69 -3.18
N ILE A 148 -1.03 -12.70 -2.61
CA ILE A 148 -1.29 -13.18 -1.23
C ILE A 148 -0.93 -12.09 -0.21
N LEU A 149 0.27 -11.53 -0.29
CA LEU A 149 0.74 -10.52 0.65
C LEU A 149 0.02 -9.18 0.45
N GLY A 150 -0.30 -8.83 -0.79
CA GLY A 150 -1.19 -7.72 -1.11
C GLY A 150 -2.56 -7.90 -0.45
N PHE A 151 -3.18 -9.06 -0.59
CA PHE A 151 -4.46 -9.38 0.04
C PHE A 151 -4.39 -9.32 1.57
N ILE A 152 -3.40 -9.94 2.20
CA ILE A 152 -3.20 -9.87 3.66
C ILE A 152 -3.02 -8.42 4.12
N SER A 153 -2.21 -7.64 3.39
CA SER A 153 -1.95 -6.25 3.74
C SER A 153 -3.20 -5.36 3.66
N TYR A 154 -4.15 -5.66 2.76
CA TYR A 154 -5.44 -4.98 2.69
C TYR A 154 -6.19 -5.11 4.02
N PHE A 155 -6.30 -6.31 4.57
CA PHE A 155 -7.01 -6.55 5.84
C PHE A 155 -6.31 -5.90 7.01
N ILE A 156 -4.98 -6.00 7.08
CA ILE A 156 -4.18 -5.36 8.13
C ILE A 156 -4.43 -3.85 8.13
N VAL A 157 -4.28 -3.19 6.98
CA VAL A 157 -4.46 -1.74 6.89
C VAL A 157 -5.90 -1.35 7.17
N LYS A 158 -6.88 -2.10 6.67
CA LYS A 158 -8.30 -1.86 6.95
C LYS A 158 -8.59 -1.95 8.45
N PHE A 159 -8.07 -2.97 9.13
CA PHE A 159 -8.23 -3.16 10.58
C PHE A 159 -7.60 -2.01 11.38
N PHE A 160 -6.34 -1.68 11.10
CA PHE A 160 -5.65 -0.56 11.75
C PHE A 160 -6.36 0.78 11.51
N TYR A 161 -6.91 0.98 10.31
CA TYR A 161 -7.63 2.19 9.95
C TYR A 161 -8.95 2.32 10.72
N VAL A 162 -9.75 1.26 10.77
CA VAL A 162 -11.02 1.24 11.53
C VAL A 162 -10.75 1.47 13.02
N ARG A 163 -9.73 0.80 13.57
CA ARG A 163 -9.31 0.98 14.96
C ARG A 163 -8.86 2.42 15.25
N ALA A 164 -8.12 3.05 14.33
CA ALA A 164 -7.72 4.44 14.44
C ALA A 164 -8.91 5.41 14.37
N LEU A 165 -9.94 5.08 13.59
CA LEU A 165 -11.18 5.85 13.51
C LEU A 165 -11.95 5.80 14.83
N HIS A 166 -12.08 4.62 15.42
CA HIS A 166 -12.76 4.41 16.71
C HIS A 166 -12.12 5.24 17.83
N ARG A 167 -10.79 5.17 17.95
CA ARG A 167 -10.02 5.97 18.92
C ARG A 167 -10.19 7.48 18.74
N ARG A 168 -10.40 7.96 17.51
CA ARG A 168 -10.67 9.38 17.25
C ARG A 168 -12.09 9.77 17.60
N HIS A 169 -13.05 8.88 17.42
CA HIS A 169 -14.43 9.10 17.82
C HIS A 169 -14.53 9.24 19.34
N GLU A 170 -13.92 8.32 20.08
CA GLU A 170 -13.84 8.35 21.55
C GLU A 170 -13.24 9.67 22.05
N ARG A 171 -12.09 10.09 21.52
CA ARG A 171 -11.46 11.38 21.88
C ARG A 171 -12.33 12.60 21.57
N ARG A 172 -13.21 12.54 20.56
CA ARG A 172 -14.14 13.64 20.25
C ARG A 172 -15.31 13.65 21.22
N VAL A 173 -15.80 12.47 21.60
CA VAL A 173 -16.85 12.32 22.62
C VAL A 173 -16.33 12.78 23.97
N GLU A 174 -15.11 12.40 24.36
CA GLU A 174 -14.44 12.85 25.59
C GLU A 174 -14.27 14.38 25.60
N LYS A 175 -13.79 14.98 24.51
CA LYS A 175 -13.68 16.45 24.42
C LYS A 175 -15.02 17.15 24.50
N ARG A 176 -16.08 16.57 23.92
CA ARG A 176 -17.46 17.11 24.04
C ARG A 176 -17.98 16.96 25.47
N ARG A 177 -17.72 15.84 26.15
CA ARG A 177 -18.04 15.62 27.56
C ARG A 177 -17.29 16.58 28.47
N GLN A 178 -15.99 16.79 28.24
CA GLN A 178 -15.17 17.74 28.98
C GLN A 178 -15.63 19.19 28.75
N ALA A 179 -15.95 19.56 27.50
CA ALA A 179 -16.50 20.87 27.20
C ALA A 179 -17.87 21.09 27.86
N ALA A 180 -18.75 20.08 27.86
CA ALA A 180 -20.05 20.13 28.53
C ALA A 180 -19.93 20.22 30.07
N ASN A 181 -18.99 19.47 30.66
CA ASN A 181 -18.71 19.52 32.10
C ASN A 181 -18.07 20.86 32.50
N ALA A 182 -17.17 21.42 31.67
CA ALA A 182 -16.50 22.70 31.92
C ALA A 182 -17.42 23.92 31.73
N SER A 183 -18.49 23.78 30.94
CA SER A 183 -19.49 24.84 30.73
C SER A 183 -20.65 24.77 31.74
N GLY A 184 -20.58 23.91 32.76
CA GLY A 184 -21.62 23.81 33.80
C GLY A 184 -22.97 23.29 33.29
N ALA A 185 -23.05 22.75 32.07
CA ALA A 185 -24.26 22.16 31.51
C ALA A 185 -24.51 20.73 32.02
N ALA A 186 -24.01 20.40 33.20
CA ALA A 186 -24.39 19.20 33.93
C ALA A 186 -25.71 19.49 34.65
N THR A 187 -26.82 19.26 33.95
CA THR A 187 -28.19 18.94 34.40
C THR A 187 -29.22 19.65 33.54
N ALA A 188 -29.62 18.99 32.46
CA ALA A 188 -31.02 19.04 32.08
C ALA A 188 -31.41 17.59 31.79
N PRO A 189 -32.15 16.91 32.69
CA PRO A 189 -32.82 15.69 32.27
C PRO A 189 -33.65 16.08 31.06
N VAL A 190 -33.53 15.30 29.99
CA VAL A 190 -34.43 15.41 28.84
C VAL A 190 -35.82 15.07 29.41
N LEU A 191 -36.54 16.10 29.86
CA LEU A 191 -37.94 16.01 30.17
C LEU A 191 -38.63 15.72 28.84
N ILE A 192 -38.86 14.43 28.60
CA ILE A 192 -39.83 13.96 27.65
C ILE A 192 -41.12 14.68 28.02
N ARG A 193 -41.46 15.71 27.23
CA ARG A 193 -42.73 16.40 27.30
C ARG A 193 -43.79 15.36 26.98
N LYS A 194 -44.34 14.75 28.03
CA LYS A 194 -45.56 13.95 27.95
C LYS A 194 -46.64 14.94 27.51
N THR A 195 -46.93 14.96 26.22
CA THR A 195 -48.11 15.60 25.67
C THR A 195 -49.30 14.89 26.30
N SER A 196 -49.87 15.54 27.31
CA SER A 196 -51.18 15.22 27.85
C SER A 196 -52.08 16.41 27.57
N GLN A 197 -53.35 16.09 27.28
CA GLN A 197 -54.50 16.93 26.97
C GLN A 197 -54.63 17.28 25.47
N SER A 198 -55.74 16.98 24.80
CA SER A 198 -57.12 16.69 25.25
C SER A 198 -57.68 15.40 24.65
#